data_AF-A0A7W6CYH6-F1
#
_entry.id   AF-A0A7W6CYH6-F1
#
_cell.length_a   1.000
_cell.length_b   1.000
_cell.length_c   1.000
_cell.angle_alpha   90.00
_cell.angle_beta   90.00
_cell.angle_gamma   90.00
#
_symmetry.space_group_name_H-M   'P 1'
#
loop_
_entity.id
_entity.type
_entity.pdbx_description
1 polymer ?
#
loop_
_entity_poly.entity_id
_entity_poly.type
_entity_poly.pdbx_seq_one_letter_code
_entity_poly.pdbx_strand_id
1 'polypeptide(L)'
;MNQLPGIDDRTRDELEAEVFRRLVQHLRDRPQVQNIDLMNLADFCRNCLSNWLKDAADARGLALSKEQSREAVYGMPYDEWKALHQKEATPEQQAAFAGRQPQH
;
A
#
# COMPACT_ATOMS: atom_id res chain seq x y z
N MET A 1 12.57 -3.67 14.88
CA MET A 1 13.19 -2.59 14.09
C MET A 1 14.61 -2.39 14.58
N ASN A 2 15.60 -2.32 13.69
CA ASN A 2 16.97 -2.03 14.10
C ASN A 2 17.07 -0.57 14.54
N GLN A 3 17.72 -0.30 15.68
CA GLN A 3 18.00 1.07 16.09
C GLN A 3 18.96 1.72 15.09
N LEU A 4 18.59 2.89 14.58
CA LEU A 4 19.47 3.71 13.77
C LEU A 4 20.50 4.38 14.72
N PRO A 5 21.82 4.17 14.54
CA PRO A 5 22.81 4.70 15.46
C PRO A 5 22.77 6.23 15.52
N GLY A 6 22.65 6.80 16.72
CA GLY A 6 22.67 8.25 16.93
C GLY A 6 21.38 8.99 16.57
N ILE A 7 20.26 8.29 16.38
CA ILE A 7 18.96 8.88 16.06
C ILE A 7 17.99 8.65 17.22
N ASP A 8 17.37 9.72 17.72
CA ASP A 8 16.33 9.64 18.75
C ASP A 8 15.01 9.09 18.19
N ASP A 9 14.13 8.61 19.07
CA ASP A 9 12.89 7.95 18.69
C ASP A 9 11.97 8.84 17.83
N ARG A 10 11.88 10.14 18.13
CA ARG A 10 11.04 11.06 17.36
C ARG A 10 11.59 11.25 15.96
N THR A 11 12.89 11.49 15.85
CA THR A 11 13.56 11.63 14.55
C THR A 11 13.42 10.34 13.73
N ARG A 12 13.51 9.16 14.35
CA ARG A 12 13.25 7.88 13.67
C ARG A 12 11.82 7.83 13.11
N ASP A 13 10.82 8.14 13.92
CA ASP A 13 9.41 8.08 13.49
C ASP A 13 9.13 9.07 12.33
N GLU A 14 9.72 10.27 12.38
CA GLU A 14 9.62 11.27 11.30
C GLU A 14 10.25 10.76 9.99
N LEU A 15 11.42 10.10 10.07
CA LEU A 15 12.11 9.49 8.92
C LEU A 15 11.33 8.31 8.33
N GLU A 16 10.79 7.42 9.16
CA GLU A 16 9.97 6.30 8.72
C GLU A 16 8.71 6.77 8.00
N ALA A 17 8.04 7.81 8.53
CA ALA A 17 6.90 8.43 7.90
C ALA A 17 7.25 9.08 6.55
N GLU A 18 8.43 9.71 6.43
CA GLU A 18 8.92 10.30 5.18
C GLU A 18 9.20 9.23 4.11
N VAL A 19 9.84 8.12 4.50
CA VAL A 19 10.08 6.99 3.60
C VAL A 19 8.77 6.37 3.13
N PHE A 20 7.78 6.22 4.02
CA PHE A 20 6.46 5.73 3.65
C PHE A 20 5.75 6.66 2.65
N ARG A 21 5.74 7.98 2.92
CA ARG A 21 5.19 8.97 1.99
C ARG A 21 5.86 8.90 0.62
N ARG A 22 7.18 8.72 0.59
CA ARG A 22 7.96 8.58 -0.65
C ARG A 22 7.62 7.29 -1.41
N LEU A 23 7.44 6.17 -0.73
CA LEU A 23 6.98 4.91 -1.35
C LEU A 23 5.59 5.08 -1.96
N VAL A 24 4.65 5.65 -1.20
CA VAL A 24 3.28 5.90 -1.67
C VAL A 24 3.31 6.78 -2.93
N GLN A 25 4.07 7.88 -2.91
CA GLN A 25 4.21 8.73 -4.10
C GLN A 25 4.84 7.98 -5.27
N HIS A 26 5.91 7.21 -5.04
CA HIS A 26 6.56 6.41 -6.07
C HIS A 26 5.61 5.44 -6.78
N LEU A 27 4.68 4.84 -6.03
CA LEU A 27 3.65 3.93 -6.55
C LEU A 27 2.51 4.67 -7.29
N ARG A 28 2.20 5.91 -6.91
CA ARG A 28 1.24 6.77 -7.64
C ARG A 28 1.79 7.21 -8.99
N ASP A 29 3.08 7.57 -9.03
CA ASP A 29 3.78 7.94 -10.28
C ASP A 29 3.97 6.75 -11.24
N ARG A 30 3.64 5.53 -10.79
CA ARG A 30 3.77 4.28 -11.56
C ARG A 30 2.44 3.52 -11.66
N PRO A 31 1.40 4.12 -12.26
CA PRO A 31 0.09 3.46 -12.39
C PRO A 31 0.18 2.17 -13.24
N GLN A 32 1.16 2.05 -14.12
CA GLN A 32 1.41 0.84 -14.91
C GLN A 32 1.82 -0.38 -14.07
N VAL A 33 2.34 -0.18 -12.86
CA VAL A 33 2.63 -1.27 -11.92
C VAL A 33 1.32 -1.69 -11.27
N GLN A 34 0.73 -2.80 -11.74
CA GLN A 34 -0.58 -3.25 -11.25
C GLN A 34 -0.45 -3.92 -9.88
N ASN A 35 -1.52 -3.85 -9.09
CA ASN A 35 -1.55 -4.52 -7.79
C ASN A 35 -1.36 -6.03 -7.89
N ILE A 36 -1.88 -6.66 -8.94
CA ILE A 36 -1.73 -8.11 -9.15
C ILE A 36 -0.26 -8.51 -9.39
N ASP A 37 0.51 -7.67 -10.10
CA ASP A 37 1.94 -7.91 -10.31
C ASP A 37 2.71 -7.77 -9.00
N LEU A 38 2.37 -6.77 -8.19
CA LEU A 38 2.98 -6.59 -6.86
C LEU A 38 2.66 -7.77 -5.94
N MET A 39 1.42 -8.27 -5.93
CA MET A 39 1.06 -9.47 -5.17
C MET A 39 1.82 -10.70 -5.69
N ASN A 40 1.88 -10.89 -7.01
CA ASN A 40 2.59 -12.01 -7.63
C ASN A 40 4.12 -11.94 -7.47
N LEU A 41 4.69 -10.78 -7.14
CA LEU A 41 6.13 -10.64 -6.97
C LEU A 41 6.54 -10.60 -5.49
N ALA A 42 5.87 -9.77 -4.71
CA ALA A 42 6.31 -9.35 -3.38
C ALA A 42 5.28 -9.60 -2.26
N ASP A 43 4.14 -10.22 -2.58
CA ASP A 43 3.05 -10.56 -1.63
C ASP A 43 2.46 -9.35 -0.88
N PHE A 44 2.62 -8.15 -1.43
CA PHE A 44 1.90 -6.95 -0.99
C PHE A 44 1.54 -6.07 -2.19
N CYS A 45 0.59 -5.17 -2.02
CA CYS A 45 0.25 -4.15 -3.02
C CYS A 45 -0.27 -2.87 -2.36
N ARG A 46 -0.76 -1.90 -3.16
CA ARG A 46 -1.32 -0.64 -2.64
C ARG A 46 -2.51 -0.87 -1.70
N ASN A 47 -3.32 -1.91 -1.94
CA ASN A 47 -4.42 -2.27 -1.05
C ASN A 47 -3.92 -2.77 0.31
N CYS A 48 -2.78 -3.48 0.36
CA CYS A 48 -2.16 -3.90 1.62
C CYS A 48 -1.70 -2.69 2.42
N LEU A 49 -1.04 -1.71 1.77
CA LEU A 49 -0.65 -0.45 2.42
C LEU A 49 -1.87 0.30 2.98
N SER A 50 -3.00 0.29 2.26
CA SER A 50 -4.25 0.92 2.69
C SER A 50 -4.86 0.19 3.90
N ASN A 51 -4.78 -1.13 3.93
CA ASN A 51 -5.24 -1.94 5.06
C ASN A 51 -4.34 -1.71 6.28
N TRP A 52 -3.01 -1.74 6.14
CA TRP A 52 -2.09 -1.49 7.25
C TRP A 52 -2.28 -0.09 7.87
N LEU A 53 -2.55 0.93 7.05
CA LEU A 53 -2.89 2.26 7.54
C LEU A 53 -4.20 2.25 8.36
N LYS A 54 -5.21 1.51 7.89
CA LYS A 54 -6.47 1.33 8.62
C LYS A 54 -6.26 0.58 9.93
N ASP A 55 -5.54 -0.53 9.91
CA ASP A 55 -5.25 -1.34 11.10
C ASP A 55 -4.49 -0.52 12.16
N ALA A 56 -3.55 0.32 11.71
CA ALA A 56 -2.81 1.23 12.58
C ALA A 56 -3.69 2.35 13.17
N ALA A 57 -4.77 2.76 12.49
CA ALA A 57 -5.75 3.71 13.02
C ALA A 57 -6.69 3.01 14.02
N ASP A 58 -7.21 1.83 13.66
CA ASP A 58 -8.08 1.01 14.50
C ASP A 58 -7.40 0.66 15.83
N ALA A 59 -6.12 0.28 15.80
CA ALA A 59 -5.32 -0.02 16.99
C ALA A 59 -5.17 1.18 17.95
N ARG A 60 -5.40 2.40 17.46
CA ARG A 60 -5.38 3.64 18.24
C ARG A 60 -6.79 4.17 18.55
N GLY A 61 -7.84 3.42 18.21
CA GLY A 61 -9.24 3.84 18.36
C GLY A 61 -9.63 5.02 17.46
N LEU A 62 -8.91 5.25 16.37
CA LEU A 62 -9.17 6.33 15.43
C LEU A 62 -10.10 5.82 14.32
N ALA A 63 -11.20 6.55 14.08
CA ALA A 63 -12.15 6.22 13.02
C ALA A 63 -11.54 6.55 11.65
N LEU A 64 -11.04 5.52 10.95
CA LEU A 64 -10.61 5.59 9.56
C LEU A 64 -11.35 4.54 8.73
N SER A 65 -12.14 4.99 7.75
CA SER A 65 -12.82 4.08 6.82
C SER A 65 -11.84 3.47 5.82
N LYS A 66 -12.26 2.37 5.19
CA LYS A 66 -11.48 1.69 4.15
C LYS A 66 -11.32 2.57 2.90
N GLU A 67 -12.33 3.36 2.61
CA GLU A 67 -12.37 4.31 1.50
C GLU A 67 -11.34 5.43 1.74
N GLN A 68 -11.33 6.01 2.94
CA GLN A 68 -10.34 7.03 3.33
C GLN A 68 -8.91 6.47 3.36
N SER A 69 -8.70 5.25 3.85
CA SER A 69 -7.36 4.65 3.88
C SER A 69 -6.83 4.38 2.47
N ARG A 70 -7.72 3.98 1.55
CA ARG A 70 -7.38 3.86 0.12
C ARG A 70 -7.10 5.21 -0.49
N GLU A 71 -7.96 6.21 -0.30
CA GLU A 71 -7.73 7.55 -0.84
C GLU A 71 -6.38 8.12 -0.37
N ALA A 72 -6.02 7.90 0.90
CA ALA A 72 -4.71 8.28 1.44
C ALA A 72 -3.53 7.58 0.74
N VAL A 73 -3.68 6.37 0.22
CA VAL A 73 -2.63 5.65 -0.52
C VAL A 73 -2.67 5.96 -2.01
N TYR A 74 -3.84 5.99 -2.64
CA TYR A 74 -4.00 6.20 -4.08
C TYR A 74 -3.89 7.67 -4.49
N GLY A 75 -4.10 8.62 -3.56
CA GLY A 75 -4.05 10.06 -3.83
C GLY A 75 -5.31 10.63 -4.48
N MET A 76 -6.34 9.79 -4.67
CA MET A 76 -7.66 10.10 -5.23
C MET A 76 -8.64 8.99 -4.80
N PRO A 77 -9.96 9.17 -4.97
CA PRO A 77 -10.92 8.12 -4.73
C PRO A 77 -10.56 6.82 -5.48
N TYR A 78 -10.66 5.68 -4.80
CA TYR A 78 -10.22 4.40 -5.36
C TYR A 78 -10.94 4.06 -6.67
N ASP A 79 -12.23 4.36 -6.77
CA ASP A 79 -13.00 4.08 -7.98
C ASP A 79 -12.55 4.95 -9.16
N GLU A 80 -12.14 6.19 -8.92
CA GLU A 80 -11.53 7.05 -9.95
C GLU A 80 -10.18 6.49 -10.39
N TRP A 81 -9.33 6.08 -9.45
CA TRP A 81 -8.05 5.45 -9.77
C TRP A 81 -8.24 4.19 -10.61
N LYS A 82 -9.22 3.34 -10.26
CA LYS A 82 -9.54 2.14 -11.03
C LYS A 82 -9.95 2.49 -12.46
N ALA A 83 -10.83 3.47 -12.63
CA ALA A 83 -11.30 3.90 -13.95
C ALA A 83 -10.17 4.44 -14.83
N LEU A 84 -9.20 5.16 -14.24
CA LEU A 84 -8.09 5.78 -14.97
C LEU A 84 -6.91 4.84 -15.25
N HIS A 85 -6.66 3.87 -14.37
CA HIS A 85 -5.35 3.18 -14.32
C HIS A 85 -5.42 1.66 -14.18
N GLN A 86 -6.52 1.09 -13.69
CA GLN A 86 -6.60 -0.35 -13.49
C GLN A 86 -6.89 -1.06 -14.81
N LYS A 87 -6.05 -2.03 -15.16
CA LYS A 87 -6.26 -2.90 -16.31
C LYS A 87 -6.84 -4.23 -15.85
N GLU A 88 -7.56 -4.88 -16.75
CA GLU A 88 -7.96 -6.27 -16.53
C GLU A 88 -6.71 -7.15 -16.46
N ALA A 89 -6.67 -8.04 -15.47
CA ALA A 89 -5.55 -8.95 -15.29
C ALA A 89 -5.56 -10.03 -16.38
N THR A 90 -4.40 -10.33 -16.95
CA THR A 90 -4.28 -11.41 -17.94
C THR A 90 -4.50 -12.78 -17.28
N PRO A 91 -4.89 -13.81 -18.06
CA PRO A 91 -5.06 -15.17 -17.53
C PRO A 91 -3.83 -15.69 -16.78
N GLU A 92 -2.62 -15.35 -17.24
CA GLU A 92 -1.37 -15.74 -16.62
C GLU A 92 -1.18 -15.07 -15.25
N GLN A 93 -1.49 -13.77 -15.15
CA GLN A 93 -1.43 -13.03 -13.88
C GLN A 93 -2.45 -13.59 -12.87
N GLN A 94 -3.66 -13.93 -13.34
CA GLN A 94 -4.70 -14.54 -12.51
C GLN A 94 -4.30 -15.93 -12.03
N ALA A 95 -3.72 -16.76 -12.90
CA ALA A 95 -3.26 -18.09 -12.54
C ALA A 95 -2.10 -18.04 -11.51
N ALA A 96 -1.13 -17.14 -11.71
CA ALA A 96 -0.05 -16.92 -10.75
C ALA A 96 -0.57 -16.45 -9.39
N PHE A 97 -1.61 -15.61 -9.38
CA PHE A 97 -2.25 -15.14 -8.15
C PHE A 97 -3.06 -16.25 -7.48
N ALA A 98 -3.85 -17.03 -8.21
CA ALA A 98 -4.64 -18.13 -7.66
C ALA A 98 -3.78 -19.24 -7.02
N GLY A 99 -2.56 -19.44 -7.54
CA GLY A 99 -1.57 -20.34 -6.94
C GLY A 99 -0.95 -19.82 -5.64
N ARG A 100 -1.22 -18.56 -5.24
CA ARG A 100 -0.71 -17.93 -4.03
C ARG A 100 -1.88 -17.50 -3.14
N GLN A 101 -2.01 -18.14 -1.99
CA GLN A 101 -2.83 -17.58 -0.91
C GLN A 101 -1.96 -16.57 -0.13
N PRO A 102 -2.34 -15.29 -0.07
CA PRO A 102 -1.61 -14.32 0.73
C PRO A 102 -1.64 -14.75 2.21
N GLN A 103 -0.47 -14.92 2.82
CA GLN A 103 -0.33 -15.32 4.23
C GLN A 103 -0.30 -14.09 5.14
N HIS A 104 -1.36 -13.29 5.16
CA HIS A 104 -1.48 -12.15 6.06
C HIS A 104 -2.88 -12.03 6.65
#